data_AF-A0A7Y7NCE3-F1
#
_entry.id   AF-A0A7Y7NCE3-F1
#
_cell.length_a   1.000
_cell.length_b   1.000
_cell.length_c   1.000
_cell.angle_alpha   90.00
_cell.angle_beta   90.00
_cell.angle_gamma   90.00
#
_symmetry.space_group_name_H-M   'P 1'
#
loop_
_entity.id
_entity.type
_entity.pdbx_description
1 polymer ?
#
loop_
_entity_poly.entity_id
_entity_poly.type
_entity_poly.pdbx_seq_one_letter_code
_entity_poly.pdbx_strand_id
1 'polypeptide(L)'
;MNINLVYVSAAFLLVLCGVFPVQASSLDSQAVPNEKMVPAAATPGTQAAPKSAPVRSVLEHFSTYSGPRTPAALTELFSKPVAANIRQEPEVVLSDGATAVRFFVRVGSPDIKVPNLALIGAKLLSYERTADDEWLIEALPEVGALKASLIMKTGAASREIPISVAPPLPAETDLSEEGFNTFLGGSSSLKPLQDLNEDGRRDYVDDYIFTANYLNRKLFESLVQSIGQQIKTDDPGAAQAAAPESATPESRDASPVQGQADVPQAQAPTSTQDSTGRAPTAYQKNQAIRNQRLLEMRKQRETVPATSTPPAQ
;
A
#
# COMPACT_ATOMS: atom_id res chain seq x y z
N MET A 1 -18.80 -33.87 32.20
CA MET A 1 -19.97 -32.97 32.14
C MET A 1 -19.76 -32.02 30.98
N ASN A 2 -20.57 -32.19 29.94
CA ASN A 2 -20.58 -31.43 28.69
C ASN A 2 -21.29 -30.10 28.88
N ILE A 3 -20.86 -29.04 28.19
CA ILE A 3 -21.75 -28.15 27.38
C ILE A 3 -20.93 -27.60 26.20
N ASN A 4 -21.26 -28.05 24.99
CA ASN A 4 -20.90 -27.43 23.72
C ASN A 4 -21.85 -26.27 23.46
N LEU A 5 -21.34 -25.07 23.15
CA LEU A 5 -22.15 -23.93 22.73
C LEU A 5 -22.09 -23.82 21.20
N VAL A 6 -23.15 -24.34 20.56
CA VAL A 6 -23.42 -24.21 19.13
C VAL A 6 -24.10 -22.86 18.90
N TYR A 7 -23.48 -21.98 18.12
CA TYR A 7 -24.11 -20.77 17.61
C TYR A 7 -24.57 -21.03 16.17
N VAL A 8 -25.86 -21.35 16.03
CA VAL A 8 -26.60 -21.29 14.77
C VAL A 8 -27.42 -20.02 14.85
N SER A 9 -27.15 -19.03 13.98
CA SER A 9 -28.09 -17.93 13.79
C SER A 9 -28.47 -17.84 12.33
N ALA A 10 -29.77 -18.01 12.14
CA ALA A 10 -30.46 -18.24 10.89
C ALA A 10 -30.62 -16.98 10.06
N ALA A 11 -30.80 -17.25 8.77
CA ALA A 11 -31.29 -16.39 7.71
C ALA A 11 -32.37 -15.37 8.13
N PHE A 12 -32.25 -14.15 7.60
CA PHE A 12 -33.41 -13.34 7.27
C PHE A 12 -33.25 -12.78 5.85
N LEU A 13 -33.92 -13.45 4.93
CA LEU A 13 -34.02 -13.14 3.51
C LEU A 13 -35.28 -12.28 3.33
N LEU A 14 -35.13 -10.96 3.19
CA LEU A 14 -36.24 -10.07 2.81
C LEU A 14 -36.07 -9.66 1.35
N VAL A 15 -36.74 -10.42 0.48
CA VAL A 15 -36.97 -10.11 -0.93
C VAL A 15 -38.04 -9.02 -1.01
N LEU A 16 -37.63 -7.79 -1.31
CA LEU A 16 -38.55 -6.73 -1.72
C LEU A 16 -38.64 -6.71 -3.25
N CYS A 17 -39.65 -7.40 -3.79
CA CYS A 17 -40.07 -7.25 -5.18
C CYS A 17 -40.78 -5.91 -5.35
N GLY A 18 -40.03 -4.86 -5.69
CA GLY A 18 -40.58 -3.60 -6.19
C GLY A 18 -40.84 -3.69 -7.69
N VAL A 19 -42.10 -3.92 -8.07
CA VAL A 19 -42.58 -3.79 -9.45
C VAL A 19 -42.79 -2.31 -9.72
N PHE A 20 -41.92 -1.69 -10.53
CA PHE A 20 -42.14 -0.34 -11.03
C PHE A 20 -42.98 -0.40 -12.32
N PRO A 21 -44.10 0.33 -12.41
CA PRO A 21 -44.84 0.45 -13.66
C PRO A 21 -44.06 1.31 -14.66
N VAL A 22 -43.83 0.75 -15.86
CA VAL A 22 -43.37 1.46 -17.04
C VAL A 22 -44.49 2.40 -17.51
N GLN A 23 -44.31 3.71 -17.33
CA GLN A 23 -45.14 4.72 -17.98
C GLN A 23 -44.63 4.93 -19.41
N ALA A 24 -45.40 4.43 -20.37
CA ALA A 24 -45.27 4.79 -21.77
C ALA A 24 -45.92 6.16 -21.99
N SER A 25 -45.10 7.21 -22.12
CA SER A 25 -45.58 8.51 -22.59
C SER A 25 -45.67 8.48 -24.11
N SER A 26 -46.90 8.63 -24.60
CA SER A 26 -47.25 8.85 -25.99
C SER A 26 -46.63 10.15 -26.52
N LEU A 27 -45.99 10.06 -27.68
CA LEU A 27 -45.57 11.19 -28.51
C LEU A 27 -46.82 11.78 -29.19
N ASP A 28 -47.32 12.88 -28.67
CA ASP A 28 -48.22 13.76 -29.41
C ASP A 28 -47.41 14.60 -30.40
N SER A 29 -47.66 14.34 -31.68
CA SER A 29 -47.28 15.19 -32.81
C SER A 29 -48.00 16.54 -32.71
N GLN A 30 -47.29 17.60 -32.34
CA GLN A 30 -47.69 18.96 -32.69
C GLN A 30 -46.80 19.47 -33.82
N ALA A 31 -47.41 19.58 -35.00
CA ALA A 31 -46.90 20.35 -36.12
C ALA A 31 -46.99 21.85 -35.78
N VAL A 32 -45.85 22.53 -35.75
CA VAL A 32 -45.79 24.00 -35.70
C VAL A 32 -45.51 24.58 -37.08
N PRO A 33 -46.06 25.77 -37.39
CA PRO A 33 -46.01 26.37 -38.72
C PRO A 33 -44.66 26.98 -39.05
N ASN A 34 -44.38 26.97 -40.34
CA ASN A 34 -43.23 27.51 -41.05
C ASN A 34 -43.00 29.01 -40.72
N GLU A 35 -42.01 29.31 -39.87
CA GLU A 35 -41.53 30.67 -39.62
C GLU A 35 -40.22 30.95 -40.36
N LYS A 36 -40.18 32.16 -40.89
CA LYS A 36 -39.31 32.66 -41.94
C LYS A 36 -37.84 32.67 -41.51
N MET A 37 -37.01 32.04 -42.33
CA MET A 37 -35.55 31.97 -42.23
C MET A 37 -34.93 33.38 -42.15
N VAL A 38 -34.38 33.72 -40.98
CA VAL A 38 -33.41 34.81 -40.79
C VAL A 38 -32.03 34.16 -40.65
N PRO A 39 -31.01 34.54 -41.43
CA PRO A 39 -29.69 33.94 -41.32
C PRO A 39 -29.04 34.34 -40.00
N ALA A 40 -29.07 33.42 -39.03
CA ALA A 40 -28.32 33.55 -37.79
C ALA A 40 -26.83 33.53 -38.11
N ALA A 41 -26.14 34.60 -37.70
CA ALA A 41 -24.70 34.73 -37.78
C ALA A 41 -24.01 33.49 -37.18
N ALA A 42 -23.09 32.91 -37.93
CA ALA A 42 -22.28 31.78 -37.50
C ALA A 42 -21.49 32.14 -36.25
N THR A 43 -21.87 31.57 -35.11
CA THR A 43 -21.07 31.58 -33.89
C THR A 43 -19.73 30.88 -34.19
N PRO A 44 -18.57 31.50 -33.91
CA PRO A 44 -17.28 30.87 -34.14
C PRO A 44 -17.17 29.56 -33.36
N GLY A 45 -16.70 28.52 -34.04
CA GLY A 45 -16.67 27.14 -33.56
C GLY A 45 -16.05 27.00 -32.18
N THR A 46 -16.80 26.38 -31.28
CA THR A 46 -16.27 25.82 -30.03
C THR A 46 -15.26 24.73 -30.41
N GLN A 47 -13.97 25.08 -30.42
CA GLN A 47 -12.88 24.14 -30.58
C GLN A 47 -12.96 23.14 -29.42
N ALA A 48 -13.40 21.92 -29.71
CA ALA A 48 -13.45 20.85 -28.73
C ALA A 48 -12.04 20.64 -28.17
N ALA A 49 -11.89 20.81 -26.86
CA ALA A 49 -10.61 20.62 -26.18
C ALA A 49 -10.07 19.20 -26.48
N PRO A 50 -8.75 19.04 -26.69
CA PRO A 50 -8.15 17.75 -26.99
C PRO A 50 -8.45 16.75 -25.87
N LYS A 51 -9.04 15.60 -26.23
CA LYS A 51 -9.28 14.49 -25.30
C LYS A 51 -7.92 13.95 -24.84
N SER A 52 -7.61 14.13 -23.56
CA SER A 52 -6.44 13.48 -22.94
C SER A 52 -6.54 11.97 -23.13
N ALA A 53 -5.47 11.33 -23.55
CA ALA A 53 -5.42 9.87 -23.63
C ALA A 53 -5.70 9.27 -22.23
N PRO A 54 -6.39 8.11 -22.16
CA PRO A 54 -6.62 7.42 -20.89
C PRO A 54 -5.28 6.99 -20.29
N VAL A 55 -5.16 7.18 -18.99
CA VAL A 55 -4.00 6.76 -18.21
C VAL A 55 -4.08 5.24 -17.99
N ARG A 56 -3.08 4.48 -18.44
CA ARG A 56 -3.06 3.02 -18.31
C ARG A 56 -2.61 2.60 -16.92
N SER A 57 -3.22 1.53 -16.41
CA SER A 57 -2.81 0.92 -15.13
C SER A 57 -1.62 -0.02 -15.31
N VAL A 58 -0.91 -0.32 -14.21
CA VAL A 58 0.15 -1.36 -14.25
C VAL A 58 -0.44 -2.73 -14.61
N LEU A 59 -1.63 -3.06 -14.11
CA LEU A 59 -2.32 -4.30 -14.47
C LEU A 59 -2.58 -4.39 -15.99
N GLU A 60 -2.92 -3.27 -16.64
CA GLU A 60 -3.04 -3.21 -18.10
C GLU A 60 -1.69 -3.42 -18.81
N HIS A 61 -0.58 -2.95 -18.23
CA HIS A 61 0.75 -3.25 -18.75
C HIS A 61 1.01 -4.76 -18.78
N PHE A 62 0.62 -5.49 -17.72
CA PHE A 62 0.71 -6.96 -17.70
C PHE A 62 -0.16 -7.61 -18.78
N SER A 63 -1.40 -7.14 -18.97
CA SER A 63 -2.32 -7.70 -19.97
C SER A 63 -1.82 -7.56 -21.42
N THR A 64 -1.02 -6.53 -21.69
CA THR A 64 -0.50 -6.22 -23.04
C THR A 64 0.97 -6.60 -23.22
N TYR A 65 1.61 -7.15 -22.19
CA TYR A 65 3.01 -7.53 -22.22
C TYR A 65 3.21 -8.82 -23.01
N SER A 66 4.04 -8.76 -24.04
CA SER A 66 4.37 -9.90 -24.91
C SER A 66 5.85 -10.25 -24.92
N GLY A 67 6.64 -9.71 -23.98
CA GLY A 67 8.07 -9.97 -23.88
C GLY A 67 8.40 -11.22 -23.05
N PRO A 68 9.67 -11.46 -22.74
CA PRO A 68 10.09 -12.58 -21.90
C PRO A 68 9.45 -12.53 -20.51
N ARG A 69 8.82 -13.62 -20.08
CA ARG A 69 8.26 -13.77 -18.72
C ARG A 69 9.38 -14.13 -17.75
N THR A 70 10.18 -13.14 -17.36
CA THR A 70 11.24 -13.25 -16.35
C THR A 70 10.97 -12.33 -15.17
N PRO A 71 11.52 -12.61 -13.97
CA PRO A 71 11.35 -11.74 -12.80
C PRO A 71 11.68 -10.27 -13.10
N ALA A 72 12.85 -10.02 -13.67
CA ALA A 72 13.31 -8.69 -14.04
C ALA A 72 12.32 -7.97 -14.96
N ALA A 73 11.87 -8.63 -16.03
CA ALA A 73 10.99 -8.03 -17.02
C ALA A 73 9.59 -7.70 -16.47
N LEU A 74 9.05 -8.55 -15.60
CA LEU A 74 7.76 -8.29 -14.95
C LEU A 74 7.87 -7.18 -13.90
N THR A 75 8.95 -7.15 -13.13
CA THR A 75 9.18 -6.05 -12.16
C THR A 75 9.31 -4.69 -12.84
N GLU A 76 9.93 -4.62 -14.02
CA GLU A 76 10.07 -3.38 -14.80
C GLU A 76 8.72 -2.78 -15.21
N LEU A 77 7.65 -3.59 -15.30
CA LEU A 77 6.31 -3.09 -15.62
C LEU A 77 5.74 -2.17 -14.52
N PHE A 78 6.23 -2.27 -13.29
CA PHE A 78 5.88 -1.39 -12.16
C PHE A 78 6.65 -0.07 -12.16
N SER A 79 7.84 -0.03 -12.76
CA SER A 79 8.69 1.18 -12.78
C SER A 79 8.21 2.24 -13.76
N LYS A 80 7.23 1.93 -14.61
CA LYS A 80 6.68 2.90 -15.56
C LYS A 80 5.78 3.90 -14.84
N PRO A 81 6.06 5.21 -14.93
CA PRO A 81 5.22 6.21 -14.29
C PRO A 81 3.81 6.17 -14.89
N VAL A 82 2.81 6.11 -14.02
CA VAL A 82 1.40 6.11 -14.41
C VAL A 82 1.04 7.43 -15.12
N ALA A 83 1.54 8.57 -14.62
CA ALA A 83 1.44 9.85 -15.31
C ALA A 83 2.63 10.76 -14.96
N ALA A 84 3.01 11.66 -15.86
CA ALA A 84 4.19 12.51 -15.72
C ALA A 84 4.19 13.42 -14.47
N ASN A 85 3.01 13.77 -13.95
CA ASN A 85 2.83 14.69 -12.83
C ASN A 85 2.28 13.99 -11.57
N ILE A 86 2.37 12.66 -11.51
CA ILE A 86 1.84 11.85 -10.43
C ILE A 86 2.89 10.83 -10.00
N ARG A 87 3.22 10.82 -8.72
CA ARG A 87 4.07 9.79 -8.11
C ARG A 87 3.27 9.04 -7.06
N GLN A 88 3.37 7.72 -7.07
CA GLN A 88 2.82 6.85 -6.03
C GLN A 88 3.96 6.34 -5.15
N GLU A 89 3.77 6.33 -3.83
CA GLU A 89 4.68 5.73 -2.87
C GLU A 89 3.92 4.87 -1.84
N PRO A 90 4.25 3.58 -1.71
CA PRO A 90 5.18 2.79 -2.54
C PRO A 90 4.69 2.61 -3.99
N GLU A 91 5.57 2.20 -4.92
CA GLU A 91 5.23 1.96 -6.34
C GLU A 91 4.06 0.98 -6.53
N VAL A 92 3.92 0.02 -5.60
CA VAL A 92 2.78 -0.86 -5.47
C VAL A 92 2.49 -1.12 -3.99
N VAL A 93 1.23 -1.04 -3.60
CA VAL A 93 0.78 -1.29 -2.22
C VAL A 93 -0.01 -2.59 -2.14
N LEU A 94 0.11 -3.32 -1.02
CA LEU A 94 -0.76 -4.46 -0.75
C LEU A 94 -2.10 -3.98 -0.19
N SER A 95 -3.20 -4.49 -0.75
CA SER A 95 -4.56 -4.24 -0.30
C SER A 95 -4.90 -5.10 0.94
N ASP A 96 -4.09 -4.96 1.99
CA ASP A 96 -4.20 -5.70 3.25
C ASP A 96 -5.15 -5.03 4.27
N GLY A 97 -5.75 -3.89 3.90
CA GLY A 97 -6.63 -3.09 4.76
C GLY A 97 -5.90 -2.30 5.86
N ALA A 98 -4.57 -2.30 5.85
CA ALA A 98 -3.74 -1.59 6.84
C ALA A 98 -2.71 -0.66 6.20
N THR A 99 -2.20 -0.99 5.01
CA THR A 99 -1.13 -0.26 4.35
C THR A 99 -1.71 0.87 3.50
N ALA A 100 -1.44 2.10 3.92
CA ALA A 100 -1.80 3.29 3.13
C ALA A 100 -0.82 3.50 1.97
N VAL A 101 -1.35 4.06 0.88
CA VAL A 101 -0.59 4.55 -0.27
C VAL A 101 -0.63 6.06 -0.31
N ARG A 102 0.48 6.67 -0.75
CA ARG A 102 0.62 8.13 -0.90
C ARG A 102 0.73 8.50 -2.37
N PHE A 103 0.01 9.54 -2.77
CA PHE A 103 0.15 10.16 -4.08
C PHE A 103 0.68 11.56 -3.93
N PHE A 104 1.64 11.90 -4.77
CA PHE A 104 2.12 13.27 -4.96
C PHE A 104 1.65 13.73 -6.33
N VAL A 105 0.74 14.70 -6.34
CA VAL A 105 0.12 15.20 -7.57
C VAL A 105 0.49 16.65 -7.78
N ARG A 106 1.22 16.94 -8.86
CA ARG A 106 1.50 18.32 -9.26
C ARG A 106 0.40 18.82 -10.17
N VAL A 107 -0.28 19.87 -9.75
CA VAL A 107 -1.36 20.50 -10.51
C VAL A 107 -0.76 21.71 -11.22
N GLY A 108 -0.84 21.73 -12.56
CA GLY A 108 -0.01 22.62 -13.40
C GLY A 108 -0.27 24.13 -13.33
N SER A 109 -1.12 24.61 -12.42
CA SER A 109 -1.30 26.05 -12.16
C SER A 109 -1.45 26.29 -10.66
N PRO A 110 -0.68 27.23 -10.08
CA PRO A 110 -0.67 27.51 -8.65
C PRO A 110 -2.00 28.09 -8.14
N ASP A 111 -2.82 28.63 -9.05
CA ASP A 111 -4.13 29.24 -8.78
C ASP A 111 -5.25 28.20 -8.67
N ILE A 112 -4.96 26.93 -8.98
CA ILE A 112 -5.94 25.86 -8.89
C ILE A 112 -6.21 25.56 -7.41
N LYS A 113 -7.45 25.88 -7.00
CA LYS A 113 -8.02 25.49 -5.70
C LYS A 113 -7.93 23.97 -5.49
N VAL A 114 -8.01 23.58 -4.22
CA VAL A 114 -8.10 22.20 -3.75
C VAL A 114 -8.87 21.32 -4.76
N PRO A 115 -8.24 20.29 -5.35
CA PRO A 115 -8.93 19.43 -6.30
C PRO A 115 -10.10 18.73 -5.60
N ASN A 116 -11.21 18.53 -6.33
CA ASN A 116 -12.26 17.65 -5.83
C ASN A 116 -11.81 16.21 -6.10
N LEU A 117 -11.63 15.45 -5.02
CA LEU A 117 -11.09 14.10 -5.03
C LEU A 117 -12.20 13.10 -4.72
N ALA A 118 -12.25 12.03 -5.51
CA ALA A 118 -13.00 10.83 -5.19
C ALA A 118 -12.11 9.60 -5.39
N LEU A 119 -12.38 8.53 -4.65
CA LEU A 119 -11.65 7.27 -4.75
C LEU A 119 -12.61 6.13 -5.09
N ILE A 120 -12.13 5.18 -5.88
CA ILE A 120 -12.78 3.90 -6.17
C ILE A 120 -11.86 2.79 -5.64
N GLY A 121 -12.40 1.82 -4.89
CA GLY A 121 -11.62 0.71 -4.33
C GLY A 121 -10.62 1.13 -3.23
N ALA A 122 -10.78 2.33 -2.67
CA ALA A 122 -9.96 2.86 -1.59
C ALA A 122 -10.69 3.93 -0.78
N LYS A 123 -10.28 4.11 0.48
CA LYS A 123 -10.75 5.15 1.40
C LYS A 123 -9.74 6.29 1.49
N LEU A 124 -10.21 7.53 1.40
CA LEU A 124 -9.37 8.71 1.65
C LEU A 124 -9.02 8.79 3.14
N LEU A 125 -7.74 8.90 3.48
CA LEU A 125 -7.25 9.10 4.84
C LEU A 125 -6.96 10.57 5.12
N SER A 126 -6.18 11.20 4.23
CA SER A 126 -5.77 12.59 4.35
C SER A 126 -5.46 13.18 2.98
N TYR A 127 -5.49 14.51 2.88
CA TYR A 127 -4.92 15.22 1.75
C TYR A 127 -4.44 16.60 2.19
N GLU A 128 -3.27 17.01 1.72
CA GLU A 128 -2.67 18.29 2.05
C GLU A 128 -1.77 18.79 0.92
N ARG A 129 -1.42 20.08 0.97
CA ARG A 129 -0.47 20.68 0.04
C ARG A 129 0.92 20.64 0.69
N THR A 130 1.89 20.07 -0.01
CA THR A 130 3.29 19.99 0.44
C THR A 130 4.00 21.33 0.26
N ALA A 131 5.19 21.46 0.85
CA ALA A 131 6.05 22.63 0.65
C ALA A 131 6.50 22.82 -0.81
N ASP A 132 6.54 21.73 -1.58
CA ASP A 132 6.94 21.70 -3.00
C ASP A 132 5.77 21.97 -3.96
N ASP A 133 4.65 22.47 -3.43
CA ASP A 133 3.44 22.78 -4.19
C ASP A 133 2.73 21.55 -4.80
N GLU A 134 2.93 20.38 -4.20
CA GLU A 134 2.29 19.13 -4.62
C GLU A 134 1.11 18.82 -3.70
N TRP A 135 0.07 18.19 -4.22
CA TRP A 135 -0.95 17.59 -3.38
C TRP A 135 -0.45 16.22 -2.91
N LEU A 136 -0.26 16.07 -1.59
CA LEU A 136 -0.08 14.79 -0.94
C LEU A 136 -1.47 14.23 -0.63
N ILE A 137 -1.80 13.07 -1.16
CA ILE A 137 -3.07 12.37 -0.94
C ILE A 137 -2.74 11.01 -0.34
N GLU A 138 -3.26 10.71 0.84
CA GLU A 138 -3.12 9.40 1.47
C GLU A 138 -4.43 8.62 1.36
N ALA A 139 -4.35 7.41 0.84
CA ALA A 139 -5.51 6.52 0.67
C ALA A 139 -5.22 5.13 1.22
N LEU A 140 -6.26 4.45 1.69
CA LEU A 140 -6.22 3.07 2.16
C LEU A 140 -7.00 2.19 1.18
N PRO A 141 -6.36 1.30 0.41
CA PRO A 141 -7.06 0.37 -0.47
C PRO A 141 -8.03 -0.53 0.30
N GLU A 142 -9.15 -0.90 -0.33
CA GLU A 142 -10.07 -1.90 0.22
C GLU A 142 -9.39 -3.27 0.28
N VAL A 143 -9.71 -4.10 1.29
CA VAL A 143 -9.09 -5.42 1.47
C VAL A 143 -9.32 -6.30 0.24
N GLY A 144 -8.23 -6.87 -0.30
CA GLY A 144 -8.29 -7.76 -1.45
C GLY A 144 -8.49 -7.05 -2.80
N ALA A 145 -8.46 -5.72 -2.83
CA ALA A 145 -8.60 -4.97 -4.08
C ALA A 145 -7.47 -5.28 -5.07
N LEU A 146 -7.87 -5.61 -6.31
CA LEU A 146 -6.99 -5.70 -7.49
C LEU A 146 -6.98 -4.41 -8.32
N LYS A 147 -7.97 -3.54 -8.10
CA LYS A 147 -8.14 -2.27 -8.81
C LYS A 147 -8.57 -1.21 -7.81
N ALA A 148 -7.93 -0.06 -7.89
CA ALA A 148 -8.36 1.15 -7.22
C ALA A 148 -7.98 2.35 -8.09
N SER A 149 -8.71 3.46 -7.95
CA SER A 149 -8.52 4.66 -8.77
C SER A 149 -8.73 5.92 -7.94
N LEU A 150 -7.93 6.95 -8.22
CA LEU A 150 -8.13 8.33 -7.80
C LEU A 150 -8.80 9.11 -8.93
N ILE A 151 -10.00 9.61 -8.69
CA ILE A 151 -10.67 10.57 -9.56
C ILE A 151 -10.35 11.97 -9.05
N MET A 152 -9.66 12.73 -9.89
CA MET A 152 -9.32 14.12 -9.61
C MET A 152 -10.06 15.05 -10.57
N LYS A 153 -10.85 15.96 -10.01
CA LYS A 153 -11.56 17.00 -10.77
C LYS A 153 -10.98 18.38 -10.49
N THR A 154 -10.63 19.05 -11.59
CA THR A 154 -10.04 20.39 -11.62
C THR A 154 -10.81 21.26 -12.60
N GLY A 155 -11.67 22.14 -12.09
CA GLY A 155 -12.60 22.92 -12.91
C GLY A 155 -13.55 22.00 -13.69
N ALA A 156 -13.53 22.09 -15.02
CA ALA A 156 -14.31 21.24 -15.91
C ALA A 156 -13.63 19.90 -16.27
N ALA A 157 -12.31 19.78 -16.01
CA ALA A 157 -11.57 18.57 -16.32
C ALA A 157 -11.71 17.54 -15.20
N SER A 158 -11.93 16.28 -15.56
CA SER A 158 -11.89 15.13 -14.66
C SER A 158 -10.88 14.12 -15.20
N ARG A 159 -10.06 13.56 -14.33
CA ARG A 159 -9.10 12.51 -14.69
C ARG A 159 -9.20 11.37 -13.69
N GLU A 160 -9.23 10.15 -14.20
CA GLU A 160 -9.08 8.93 -13.41
C GLU A 160 -7.61 8.50 -13.47
N ILE A 161 -7.05 8.23 -12.31
CA ILE A 161 -5.66 7.86 -12.11
C ILE A 161 -5.65 6.50 -11.42
N PRO A 162 -5.18 5.43 -12.08
CA PRO A 162 -5.15 4.12 -11.47
C PRO A 162 -4.13 4.06 -10.33
N ILE A 163 -4.49 3.34 -9.28
CA ILE A 163 -3.64 3.04 -8.13
C ILE A 163 -3.09 1.63 -8.32
N SER A 164 -1.78 1.47 -8.21
CA SER A 164 -1.12 0.15 -8.25
C SER A 164 -1.32 -0.57 -6.91
N VAL A 165 -2.29 -1.50 -6.87
CA VAL A 165 -2.66 -2.30 -5.69
C VAL A 165 -2.72 -3.79 -6.03
N ALA A 166 -2.30 -4.64 -5.09
CA ALA A 166 -2.47 -6.09 -5.22
C ALA A 166 -2.93 -6.72 -3.91
N PRO A 167 -3.76 -7.78 -3.96
CA PRO A 167 -4.10 -8.56 -2.78
C PRO A 167 -2.82 -9.18 -2.16
N PRO A 168 -2.75 -9.29 -0.82
CA PRO A 168 -1.64 -9.95 -0.16
C PRO A 168 -1.69 -11.46 -0.41
N LEU A 169 -0.52 -12.07 -0.59
CA LEU A 169 -0.37 -13.53 -0.64
C LEU A 169 -0.18 -14.14 0.77
N PRO A 170 -0.44 -15.45 0.94
CA PRO A 170 -0.11 -16.17 2.17
C PRO A 170 1.35 -15.97 2.59
N ALA A 171 1.61 -15.95 3.90
CA ALA A 171 2.96 -15.69 4.43
C ALA A 171 3.96 -16.81 4.08
N GLU A 172 3.44 -17.99 3.75
CA GLU A 172 4.19 -19.19 3.38
C GLU A 172 4.59 -19.19 1.89
N THR A 173 4.08 -18.25 1.10
CA THR A 173 4.47 -18.10 -0.30
C THR A 173 5.95 -17.73 -0.39
N ASP A 174 6.72 -18.50 -1.16
CA ASP A 174 8.12 -18.20 -1.44
C ASP A 174 8.23 -17.01 -2.40
N LEU A 175 8.48 -15.83 -1.83
CA LEU A 175 8.72 -14.58 -2.55
C LEU A 175 10.21 -14.30 -2.79
N SER A 176 11.06 -15.33 -2.75
CA SER A 176 12.46 -15.23 -3.16
C SER A 176 12.61 -15.22 -4.69
N GLU A 177 13.83 -14.99 -5.17
CA GLU A 177 14.14 -15.11 -6.61
C GLU A 177 13.89 -16.55 -7.12
N GLU A 178 14.19 -17.56 -6.30
CA GLU A 178 13.96 -18.96 -6.62
C GLU A 178 12.46 -19.27 -6.69
N GLY A 179 11.70 -18.77 -5.71
CA GLY A 179 10.23 -18.86 -5.69
C GLY A 179 9.60 -18.20 -6.90
N PHE A 180 10.08 -17.02 -7.31
CA PHE A 180 9.57 -16.33 -8.51
C PHE A 180 9.88 -17.12 -9.79
N ASN A 181 11.10 -17.63 -9.95
CA ASN A 181 11.43 -18.47 -11.11
C ASN A 181 10.60 -19.76 -11.14
N THR A 182 10.34 -20.36 -9.96
CA THR A 182 9.48 -21.54 -9.83
C THR A 182 8.03 -21.25 -10.23
N PHE A 183 7.50 -20.12 -9.75
CA PHE A 183 6.17 -19.62 -10.14
C PHE A 183 6.06 -19.43 -11.65
N LEU A 184 7.05 -18.79 -12.28
CA LEU A 184 7.06 -18.55 -13.72
C LEU A 184 7.20 -19.83 -14.55
N GLY A 185 8.06 -20.75 -14.12
CA GLY A 185 8.36 -22.00 -14.82
C GLY A 185 7.21 -23.02 -14.84
N GLY A 186 6.13 -22.79 -14.09
CA GLY A 186 4.94 -23.66 -14.11
C GLY A 186 5.18 -25.07 -13.56
N SER A 187 6.35 -25.36 -13.00
CA SER A 187 6.77 -26.70 -12.57
C SER A 187 6.25 -27.12 -11.19
N SER A 188 5.44 -26.29 -10.52
CA SER A 188 4.79 -26.71 -9.28
C SER A 188 3.59 -27.62 -9.58
N SER A 189 3.70 -28.90 -9.26
CA SER A 189 2.59 -29.88 -9.29
C SER A 189 1.44 -29.54 -8.32
N LEU A 190 1.57 -28.46 -7.55
CA LEU A 190 0.56 -27.93 -6.63
C LEU A 190 -0.32 -26.89 -7.35
N LYS A 191 -1.44 -27.37 -7.90
CA LYS A 191 -2.50 -26.56 -8.54
C LYS A 191 -3.01 -25.31 -7.78
N PRO A 192 -2.96 -25.19 -6.43
CA PRO A 192 -3.44 -23.97 -5.76
C PRO A 192 -2.50 -22.75 -5.87
N LEU A 193 -1.21 -22.94 -6.18
CA LEU A 193 -0.22 -21.85 -6.13
C LEU A 193 -0.15 -21.00 -7.41
N GLN A 194 -0.93 -21.37 -8.44
CA GLN A 194 -0.81 -20.76 -9.76
C GLN A 194 -1.99 -19.88 -10.16
N ASP A 195 -3.12 -20.01 -9.47
CA ASP A 195 -4.34 -19.22 -9.63
C ASP A 195 -4.55 -18.40 -8.35
N LEU A 196 -3.93 -17.23 -8.32
CA LEU A 196 -3.84 -16.34 -7.17
C LEU A 196 -5.06 -15.44 -7.01
N ASN A 197 -5.89 -15.31 -8.05
CA ASN A 197 -7.17 -14.59 -8.02
C ASN A 197 -8.39 -15.53 -7.95
N GLU A 198 -8.18 -16.84 -7.91
CA GLU A 198 -9.19 -17.90 -7.81
C GLU A 198 -10.21 -17.89 -8.97
N ASP A 199 -9.77 -17.48 -10.17
CA ASP A 199 -10.64 -17.42 -11.36
C ASP A 199 -10.66 -18.72 -12.20
N GLY A 200 -9.90 -19.72 -11.76
CA GLY A 200 -9.75 -21.02 -12.39
C GLY A 200 -8.71 -21.05 -13.51
N ARG A 201 -7.96 -19.96 -13.72
CA ARG A 201 -6.94 -19.84 -14.76
C ARG A 201 -5.63 -19.35 -14.17
N ARG A 202 -4.56 -19.58 -14.93
CA ARG A 202 -3.28 -18.92 -14.72
C ARG A 202 -3.08 -17.92 -15.86
N ASP A 203 -3.16 -16.64 -15.58
CA ASP A 203 -3.00 -15.58 -16.57
C ASP A 203 -2.13 -14.40 -16.08
N TYR A 204 -2.28 -13.25 -16.75
CA TYR A 204 -1.48 -12.05 -16.45
C TYR A 204 -1.85 -11.42 -15.10
N VAL A 205 -3.03 -11.72 -14.54
CA VAL A 205 -3.45 -11.26 -13.22
C VAL A 205 -2.62 -11.96 -12.15
N ASP A 206 -2.35 -13.26 -12.28
CA ASP A 206 -1.48 -13.99 -11.35
C ASP A 206 -0.04 -13.48 -11.40
N ASP A 207 0.46 -13.24 -12.62
CA ASP A 207 1.78 -12.63 -12.81
C ASP A 207 1.86 -11.26 -12.12
N TYR A 208 0.80 -10.45 -12.23
CA TYR A 208 0.70 -9.16 -11.55
C TYR A 208 0.70 -9.31 -10.02
N ILE A 209 -0.15 -10.17 -9.47
CA ILE A 209 -0.26 -10.39 -8.02
C ILE A 209 1.06 -10.87 -7.43
N PHE A 210 1.68 -11.87 -8.05
CA PHE A 210 2.94 -12.43 -7.58
C PHE A 210 4.06 -11.38 -7.60
N THR A 211 4.20 -10.67 -8.73
CA THR A 211 5.24 -9.63 -8.89
C THR A 211 5.06 -8.50 -7.88
N ALA A 212 3.82 -8.05 -7.63
CA ALA A 212 3.52 -7.00 -6.66
C ALA A 212 3.92 -7.39 -5.22
N ASN A 213 3.64 -8.63 -4.83
CA ASN A 213 3.98 -9.16 -3.50
C ASN A 213 5.50 -9.34 -3.36
N TYR A 214 6.17 -9.84 -4.40
CA TYR A 214 7.62 -9.94 -4.47
C TYR A 214 8.31 -8.56 -4.34
N LEU A 215 7.82 -7.53 -5.04
CA LEU A 215 8.34 -6.16 -4.91
C LEU A 215 8.14 -5.60 -3.50
N ASN A 216 6.97 -5.78 -2.90
CA ASN A 216 6.71 -5.37 -1.52
C ASN A 216 7.67 -6.04 -0.53
N ARG A 217 7.95 -7.33 -0.74
CA ARG A 217 8.91 -8.08 0.09
C ARG A 217 10.33 -7.51 -0.05
N LYS A 218 10.80 -7.25 -1.27
CA LYS A 218 12.12 -6.66 -1.53
C LYS A 218 12.26 -5.26 -0.92
N LEU A 219 11.24 -4.43 -1.02
CA LEU A 219 11.21 -3.10 -0.40
C LEU A 219 11.37 -3.19 1.12
N PHE A 220 10.67 -4.13 1.75
CA PHE A 220 10.79 -4.37 3.20
C PHE A 220 12.19 -4.87 3.59
N GLU A 221 12.76 -5.81 2.85
CA GLU A 221 14.11 -6.33 3.12
C GLU A 221 15.18 -5.24 2.98
N SER A 222 15.09 -4.42 1.93
CA SER A 222 15.97 -3.26 1.73
C SER A 222 15.88 -2.25 2.88
N LEU A 223 14.67 -2.01 3.40
CA LEU A 223 14.47 -1.15 4.56
C LEU A 223 15.11 -1.73 5.83
N VAL A 224 14.93 -3.03 6.09
CA VAL A 224 15.54 -3.70 7.25
C VAL A 224 17.06 -3.69 7.16
N GLN A 225 17.63 -3.92 5.96
CA GLN A 225 19.07 -3.87 5.74
C GLN A 225 19.64 -2.47 5.97
N SER A 226 19.00 -1.42 5.46
CA SER A 226 19.47 -0.04 5.62
C SER A 226 19.45 0.41 7.08
N ILE A 227 18.40 0.06 7.85
CA ILE A 227 18.35 0.32 9.30
C ILE A 227 19.46 -0.45 10.03
N GLY A 228 19.67 -1.71 9.69
CA GLY A 228 20.73 -2.54 10.30
C GLY A 228 22.15 -2.00 10.03
N GLN A 229 22.37 -1.34 8.90
CA GLN A 229 23.64 -0.67 8.58
C GLN A 229 23.82 0.64 9.35
N GLN A 230 22.77 1.45 9.49
CA GLN A 230 22.83 2.69 10.29
C GLN A 230 23.20 2.42 11.74
N ILE A 231 22.54 1.44 12.39
CA ILE A 231 22.81 1.08 13.79
C ILE A 231 24.28 0.66 14.01
N LYS A 232 24.91 -0.03 13.04
CA LYS A 232 26.32 -0.43 13.14
C LYS A 232 27.30 0.73 12.96
N THR A 233 26.88 1.79 12.28
CA THR A 233 27.75 2.95 11.98
C THR A 233 27.70 3.98 13.13
N ASP A 234 26.61 4.01 13.88
CA ASP A 234 26.38 4.92 15.00
C ASP A 234 26.82 4.36 16.38
N ASP A 235 27.58 3.26 16.41
CA ASP A 235 28.26 2.77 17.62
C ASP A 235 29.74 3.23 17.65
N PRO A 236 30.05 4.43 18.19
CA PRO A 236 31.41 4.92 18.31
C PRO A 236 32.27 4.16 19.33
N GLY A 237 31.72 3.15 20.03
CA GLY A 237 32.39 2.44 21.12
C GLY A 237 33.46 1.41 20.71
N ALA A 238 33.52 1.00 19.44
CA ALA A 238 34.41 -0.10 19.02
C ALA A 238 35.82 0.35 18.56
N ALA A 239 36.09 1.65 18.42
CA ALA A 239 37.38 2.14 17.90
C ALA A 239 38.38 2.60 18.98
N GLN A 240 38.07 2.46 20.27
CA GLN A 240 38.91 3.00 21.36
C GLN A 240 39.35 1.96 22.39
N ALA A 241 39.70 0.75 21.92
CA ALA A 241 40.33 -0.28 22.75
C ALA A 241 41.52 -0.93 22.00
N ALA A 242 42.51 -0.11 21.64
CA ALA A 242 43.84 -0.58 21.24
C ALA A 242 44.90 0.48 21.58
N ALA A 243 45.02 0.82 22.86
CA ALA A 243 46.22 1.46 23.39
C ALA A 243 46.89 0.46 24.35
N PRO A 244 48.19 0.14 24.18
CA PRO A 244 48.87 -0.82 25.03
C PRO A 244 49.08 -0.27 26.45
N GLU A 245 48.68 -1.07 27.43
CA GLU A 245 49.02 -0.89 28.85
C GLU A 245 50.51 -0.69 29.04
N SER A 246 50.88 0.39 29.74
CA SER A 246 52.12 0.42 30.49
C SER A 246 51.95 1.17 31.82
N ALA A 247 52.13 0.40 32.89
CA ALA A 247 52.78 0.75 34.16
C ALA A 247 52.03 1.54 35.27
N THR A 248 51.54 0.75 36.24
CA THR A 248 51.85 0.76 37.72
C THR A 248 51.54 1.99 38.62
N PRO A 249 51.49 1.82 39.97
CA PRO A 249 50.34 2.26 40.77
C PRO A 249 50.71 3.31 41.83
N GLU A 250 49.71 4.05 42.34
CA GLU A 250 49.91 4.76 43.62
C GLU A 250 48.64 4.69 44.47
N SER A 251 48.85 4.12 45.66
CA SER A 251 47.93 4.02 46.78
C SER A 251 47.55 5.37 47.35
N ARG A 252 46.30 5.53 47.81
CA ARG A 252 46.01 6.19 49.10
C ARG A 252 44.59 5.94 49.60
N ASP A 253 44.53 6.01 50.92
CA ASP A 253 43.54 5.52 51.87
C ASP A 253 42.16 6.21 51.87
N ALA A 254 41.19 5.38 52.26
CA ALA A 254 40.08 5.59 53.20
C ALA A 254 39.29 6.90 53.23
N SER A 255 37.97 6.79 53.03
CA SER A 255 36.99 6.79 54.14
C SER A 255 35.54 6.57 53.65
N PRO A 256 34.64 6.05 54.50
CA PRO A 256 33.29 5.64 54.13
C PRO A 256 32.24 6.73 54.41
N VAL A 257 31.26 6.89 53.52
CA VAL A 257 30.00 7.57 53.82
C VAL A 257 28.85 6.70 53.36
N GLN A 258 28.00 6.36 54.33
CA GLN A 258 26.75 5.64 54.20
C GLN A 258 25.65 6.52 53.60
N GLY A 259 24.78 5.88 52.81
CA GLY A 259 23.36 6.18 52.77
C GLY A 259 22.89 6.98 51.56
N GLN A 260 22.19 6.33 50.64
CA GLN A 260 20.73 6.44 50.52
C GLN A 260 20.24 5.56 49.37
N ALA A 261 19.24 4.74 49.68
CA ALA A 261 18.49 3.96 48.71
C ALA A 261 17.52 4.92 47.99
N ASP A 262 17.67 5.03 46.67
CA ASP A 262 16.66 5.62 45.81
C ASP A 262 16.11 4.57 44.86
N VAL A 263 14.79 4.52 44.84
CA VAL A 263 13.94 3.63 44.05
C VAL A 263 13.95 4.12 42.59
N PRO A 264 14.20 3.27 41.57
CA PRO A 264 14.08 3.70 40.19
C PRO A 264 12.59 3.86 39.83
N GLN A 265 12.16 5.11 39.63
CA GLN A 265 10.96 5.42 38.86
C GLN A 265 11.15 4.95 37.42
N ALA A 266 10.16 4.22 36.91
CA ALA A 266 10.07 3.83 35.51
C ALA A 266 10.08 5.07 34.61
N GLN A 267 11.20 5.29 33.91
CA GLN A 267 11.30 6.27 32.83
C GLN A 267 10.48 5.77 31.64
N ALA A 268 9.56 6.62 31.17
CA ALA A 268 8.86 6.43 29.91
C ALA A 268 9.86 6.32 28.75
N PRO A 269 9.56 5.56 27.67
CA PRO A 269 10.49 5.35 26.58
C PRO A 269 10.89 6.67 25.95
N THR A 270 12.19 6.93 25.97
CA THR A 270 12.86 8.04 25.30
C THR A 270 12.56 8.00 23.80
N SER A 271 11.98 9.08 23.31
CA SER A 271 11.72 9.32 21.89
C SER A 271 13.06 9.30 21.14
N THR A 272 13.27 8.29 20.30
CA THR A 272 14.41 8.22 19.38
C THR A 272 14.30 9.36 18.37
N GLN A 273 15.06 10.44 18.59
CA GLN A 273 15.31 11.45 17.56
C GLN A 273 16.37 10.89 16.62
N ASP A 274 16.07 10.89 15.32
CA ASP A 274 17.07 10.65 14.28
C ASP A 274 18.17 11.74 14.34
N SER A 275 19.39 11.39 13.94
CA SER A 275 20.58 12.22 13.75
C SER A 275 20.33 13.54 12.99
N THR A 276 19.21 13.65 12.27
CA THR A 276 18.77 14.85 11.56
C THR A 276 17.98 15.85 12.43
N GLY A 277 17.66 15.50 13.69
CA GLY A 277 16.84 16.31 14.60
C GLY A 277 15.37 16.47 14.16
N ARG A 278 14.96 15.80 13.08
CA ARG A 278 13.60 15.88 12.53
C ARG A 278 12.70 14.86 13.22
N ALA A 279 11.52 15.31 13.66
CA ALA A 279 10.54 14.40 14.23
C ALA A 279 10.13 13.34 13.19
N PRO A 280 9.98 12.06 13.59
CA PRO A 280 9.58 11.02 12.67
C PRO A 280 8.20 11.34 12.08
N THR A 281 8.10 11.18 10.76
CA THR A 281 6.85 11.35 10.01
C THR A 281 5.79 10.38 10.52
N ALA A 282 4.50 10.70 10.32
CA ALA A 282 3.40 9.80 10.66
C ALA A 282 3.56 8.42 9.99
N TYR A 283 4.11 8.38 8.77
CA TYR A 283 4.47 7.15 8.08
C TYR A 283 5.52 6.33 8.82
N GLN A 284 6.63 6.94 9.22
CA GLN A 284 7.68 6.24 9.99
C GLN A 284 7.14 5.73 11.32
N LYS A 285 6.25 6.48 11.98
CA LYS A 285 5.55 6.03 13.19
C LYS A 285 4.65 4.82 12.92
N ASN A 286 3.86 4.86 11.85
CA ASN A 286 2.97 3.76 11.48
C ASN A 286 3.75 2.50 11.07
N GLN A 287 4.86 2.65 10.34
CA GLN A 287 5.77 1.55 10.02
C GLN A 287 6.44 0.98 11.27
N ALA A 288 6.87 1.82 12.21
CA ALA A 288 7.42 1.38 13.49
C ALA A 288 6.39 0.57 14.30
N ILE A 289 5.13 1.06 14.39
CA ILE A 289 4.04 0.35 15.05
C ILE A 289 3.76 -0.99 14.37
N ARG A 290 3.74 -1.05 13.04
CA ARG A 290 3.57 -2.30 12.27
C ARG A 290 4.68 -3.30 12.60
N ASN A 291 5.94 -2.84 12.56
CA ASN A 291 7.10 -3.69 12.84
C ASN A 291 7.07 -4.21 14.28
N GLN A 292 6.66 -3.37 15.23
CA GLN A 292 6.48 -3.77 16.63
C GLN A 292 5.40 -4.85 16.76
N ARG A 293 4.25 -4.69 16.09
CA ARG A 293 3.15 -5.67 16.11
C ARG A 293 3.55 -7.00 15.47
N LEU A 294 4.31 -6.98 14.37
CA LEU A 294 4.86 -8.19 13.75
C LEU A 294 5.82 -8.93 14.69
N LEU A 295 6.67 -8.19 15.40
CA LEU A 295 7.59 -8.76 16.39
C LEU A 295 6.84 -9.41 17.56
N GLU A 296 5.78 -8.77 18.04
CA GLU A 296 4.91 -9.33 19.10
C GLU A 296 4.22 -10.62 18.65
N MET A 297 3.68 -10.66 17.42
CA MET A 297 3.08 -11.88 16.87
C MET A 297 4.08 -13.02 16.74
N ARG A 298 5.34 -12.73 16.39
CA ARG A 298 6.41 -13.75 16.34
C ARG A 298 6.72 -14.31 17.73
N LYS A 299 6.85 -13.45 18.74
CA LYS A 299 7.06 -13.87 20.14
C LYS A 299 5.89 -14.74 20.67
N GLN A 300 4.66 -14.43 20.26
CA GLN A 300 3.50 -15.26 20.62
C GLN A 300 3.53 -16.64 19.97
N ARG A 301 4.03 -16.78 18.73
CA ARG A 301 4.21 -18.10 18.10
C ARG A 301 5.31 -18.93 18.75
N GLU A 302 6.40 -18.31 19.17
CA GLU A 302 7.52 -19.00 19.84
C GLU A 302 7.19 -19.48 21.26
N THR A 303 6.12 -18.95 21.87
CA THR A 303 5.69 -19.31 23.24
C THR A 303 4.61 -20.39 23.28
N VAL A 304 4.16 -20.93 22.14
CA VAL A 304 3.24 -22.09 22.13
C VAL A 304 4.07 -23.37 22.32
N PRO A 305 4.01 -24.04 23.48
CA PRO A 305 4.74 -25.28 23.68
C PRO A 305 4.21 -26.35 22.72
N ALA A 306 5.13 -27.01 22.01
CA ALA A 306 4.85 -28.16 21.16
C ALA A 306 4.29 -29.32 22.00
N THR A 307 2.97 -29.30 22.24
CA THR A 307 2.29 -30.33 23.04
C THR A 307 0.99 -30.72 22.36
N SER A 308 1.08 -31.72 21.48
CA SER A 308 0.10 -32.81 21.43
C SER A 308 0.58 -33.85 20.43
N THR A 309 1.35 -34.82 20.92
CA THR A 309 1.44 -36.13 20.26
C THR A 309 0.01 -36.66 20.10
N PRO A 310 -0.47 -36.97 18.88
CA PRO A 310 -1.77 -37.59 18.71
C PRO A 310 -1.77 -38.94 19.43
N PRO A 311 -2.84 -39.32 20.15
CA PRO A 311 -2.94 -40.65 20.72
C PRO A 311 -2.88 -41.69 19.59
N ALA A 312 -1.98 -42.67 19.74
CA ALA A 312 -1.88 -43.79 18.82
C ALA A 312 -3.22 -44.55 18.79
N GLN A 313 -3.71 -44.83 17.57
CA GLN A 313 -4.83 -45.72 17.31
C GLN A 313 -4.33 -47.15 17.11
#